data_AF-A0A1X7C6F3-F1
#
_entry.id   AF-A0A1X7C6F3-F1
#
_cell.length_a   1.000
_cell.length_b   1.000
_cell.length_c   1.000
_cell.angle_alpha   90.00
_cell.angle_beta   90.00
_cell.angle_gamma   90.00
#
_symmetry.space_group_name_H-M   'P 1'
#
loop_
_entity.id
_entity.type
_entity.pdbx_description
1 polymer ?
#
loop_
_entity_poly.entity_id
_entity_poly.type
_entity_poly.pdbx_seq_one_letter_code
_entity_poly.pdbx_strand_id
1 'polypeptide(L)' 'MTIQAETLAQLTKALQERGMNLVTDVAFTRAPYRKNHRWICIVE' A
#
# COMPACT_ATOMS: atom_id res chain seq x y z
N MET A 1 -19.13 6.18 -3.61
CA MET A 1 -18.88 4.90 -2.89
C MET A 1 -17.95 5.20 -1.73
N THR A 2 -18.24 4.67 -0.55
CA THR A 2 -17.41 4.87 0.66
C THR A 2 -17.06 3.49 1.23
N ILE A 3 -15.77 3.25 1.51
CA ILE A 3 -15.27 2.02 2.15
C ILE A 3 -14.61 2.45 3.45
N GLN A 4 -15.10 1.94 4.58
CA GLN A 4 -14.46 2.11 5.88
C GLN A 4 -13.55 0.91 6.12
N ALA A 5 -12.28 1.19 6.38
CA ALA A 5 -11.26 0.19 6.70
C ALA A 5 -10.26 0.81 7.67
N GLU A 6 -9.84 0.02 8.66
CA GLU A 6 -8.87 0.43 9.69
C GLU A 6 -7.43 0.15 9.25
N THR A 7 -7.24 -0.74 8.28
CA THR A 7 -5.94 -1.13 7.74
C THR A 7 -5.95 -1.19 6.22
N LEU A 8 -4.78 -0.98 5.60
CA LEU A 8 -4.59 -1.17 4.17
C LEU A 8 -4.99 -2.57 3.71
N ALA A 9 -4.71 -3.60 4.51
CA ALA A 9 -5.11 -4.98 4.20
C ALA A 9 -6.64 -5.14 4.11
N GLN A 10 -7.39 -4.56 5.05
CA GLN A 10 -8.86 -4.56 5.02
C GLN A 10 -9.41 -3.80 3.82
N LEU A 11 -8.83 -2.65 3.49
CA LEU A 11 -9.22 -1.87 2.31
C LEU A 11 -9.00 -2.68 1.03
N THR A 12 -7.84 -3.31 0.89
CA THR A 12 -7.46 -4.09 -0.30
C THR A 12 -8.41 -5.27 -0.50
N LYS A 13 -8.77 -5.97 0.59
CA LYS A 13 -9.75 -7.05 0.56
C LYS A 13 -11.14 -6.58 0.14
N ALA A 14 -11.62 -5.47 0.70
CA ALA A 14 -12.93 -4.89 0.32
C ALA A 14 -12.98 -4.43 -1.15
N LEU A 15 -11.85 -4.01 -1.71
CA LEU A 15 -11.74 -3.66 -3.13
C LEU A 15 -11.72 -4.91 -4.02
N GLN A 16 -11.01 -5.98 -3.63
CA GLN A 16 -11.02 -7.27 -4.34
C GLN A 16 -12.40 -7.92 -4.39
N GLU A 17 -13.14 -7.93 -3.27
CA GLU A 17 -14.51 -8.47 -3.21
C GLU A 17 -15.48 -7.74 -4.14
N ARG A 18 -15.14 -6.51 -4.55
CA ARG A 18 -15.89 -5.71 -5.53
C ARG A 18 -15.41 -5.91 -6.97
N GLY A 19 -14.52 -6.88 -7.21
CA GLY A 19 -13.99 -7.20 -8.54
C GLY A 19 -12.89 -6.26 -9.01
N MET A 20 -12.30 -5.45 -8.13
CA MET A 20 -11.13 -4.67 -8.49
C MET A 20 -9.87 -5.54 -8.46
N ASN A 21 -9.04 -5.40 -9.49
CA ASN A 21 -7.77 -6.11 -9.58
C ASN A 21 -6.65 -5.30 -8.92
N LEU A 22 -5.87 -5.94 -8.06
CA LEU A 22 -4.64 -5.38 -7.52
C LEU A 22 -3.61 -5.26 -8.66
N VAL A 23 -3.26 -4.03 -9.04
CA VAL A 23 -2.29 -3.79 -10.12
C VAL A 23 -0.86 -3.89 -9.62
N THR A 24 -0.60 -3.45 -8.39
CA THR A 24 0.73 -3.52 -7.76
C THR A 24 0.59 -3.39 -6.24
N ASP A 25 1.37 -4.18 -5.50
CA ASP A 25 1.57 -3.98 -4.06
C ASP A 25 2.97 -3.41 -3.84
N VAL A 26 3.03 -2.17 -3.34
CA VAL A 26 4.28 -1.42 -3.30
C VAL A 26 4.76 -1.30 -1.87
N ALA A 27 5.88 -1.96 -1.58
CA ALA A 27 6.51 -1.86 -0.27
C ALA A 27 7.17 -0.49 -0.09
N PHE A 28 6.69 0.28 0.88
CA PHE A 28 7.37 1.49 1.34
C PHE A 28 8.36 1.11 2.44
N THR A 29 9.64 1.26 2.16
CA THR A 29 10.71 1.06 3.14
C THR A 29 11.27 2.40 3.57
N ARG A 30 11.52 2.56 4.87
CA ARG A 30 12.21 3.74 5.37
C ARG A 30 13.67 3.63 4.95
N ALA A 31 14.15 4.60 4.18
CA ALA A 31 15.53 4.62 3.75
C ALA A 31 16.47 4.63 4.97
N PRO A 32 17.64 3.99 4.87
CA PRO A 32 18.65 4.06 5.91
C PRO A 32 18.95 5.51 6.31
N TYR A 33 19.32 5.74 7.57
CA TYR A 33 19.53 7.08 8.17
C TYR A 33 20.31 8.05 7.26
N ARG A 34 21.32 7.52 6.55
CA ARG A 34 22.18 8.24 5.61
C ARG A 34 21.45 8.88 4.41
N LYS A 35 20.18 8.57 4.19
CA LYS A 35 19.31 9.15 3.15
C LYS A 35 18.21 10.04 3.71
N ASN A 36 18.48 10.76 4.80
CA ASN A 36 17.58 11.77 5.35
C ASN A 36 16.20 11.23 5.77
N HIS A 37 16.14 9.96 6.20
CA HIS A 37 14.89 9.27 6.55
C HIS A 37 13.79 9.29 5.48
N ARG A 38 14.14 9.46 4.20
CA ARG A 38 13.16 9.44 3.12
C ARG A 38 12.45 8.08 3.07
N TRP A 39 11.18 8.08 2.73
CA TRP A 39 10.49 6.85 2.35
C TRP A 39 10.84 6.54 0.91
N ILE A 40 11.29 5.31 0.65
CA ILE A 40 11.57 4.80 -0.69
C ILE A 40 10.53 3.72 -0.96
N CYS A 41 9.84 3.84 -2.08
CA CYS A 41 9.01 2.76 -2.59
C CYS A 41 9.78 2.09 -3.73
N ILE A 42 9.83 0.76 -3.69
CA ILE A 42 10.44 -0.07 -4.74
C ILE A 42 9.28 -0.78 -5.41
N VAL A 43 9.09 -0.53 -6.70
CA VAL A 43 8.12 -1.23 -7.54
C VAL A 43 8.90 -2.33 -8.25
N GLU A 44 8.64 -3.59 -7.91
CA GLU A 44 9.15 -4.78 -8.62
C GLU A 44 8.26 -5.14 -9.82
#